data_AF-A0A0E2AT70-F1
#
_entry.id   AF-A0A0E2AT70-F1
#
_cell.length_a   1.000
_cell.length_b   1.000
_cell.length_c   1.000
_cell.angle_alpha   90.00
_cell.angle_beta   90.00
_cell.angle_gamma   90.00
#
_symmetry.space_group_name_H-M   'P 1'
#
loop_
_entity.id
_entity.type
_entity.pdbx_description
1 polymer ?
#
loop_
_entity_poly.entity_id
_entity_poly.type
_entity_poly.pdbx_seq_one_letter_code
_entity_poly.pdbx_strand_id
1 'polypeptide(L)'
;MENKINFSPPSTREGKGVRFLLTTFSILLCSLQAVAQSLPRVAPEQVGMDSHRLLHADEAIHRAIDHKEIPGAVLAVIRHGKMAYLKAYGNKRIYPNVEPMEINTVFDMASCSKSMSTAVSVMILVERGQLRLLDRVSFYLPDFQEWRGENGEKKDIRIIDLMTHTSGLPPYAPVSELQEKYGSPNPKGLMEYISTCKREFKPQTKFQYSCLNYITLQHIIETITGQSLRDFAKENIFDILGMQYTDYLPTIQQQDGKWINTVACPWMDRIAPTEKQKDGSVLCGQVHDPLARILNGGISGNAGIFSNANDIGILAAALLNGGEYNGHRILSPLGVKTMCTVPRELTAFGRTPGWDIFSPYASNKGDLFSPNTFGHTGYTGTSIIIDPDNDTAVILLVNAVHPEDRHSIVRLRSLVANAVAASICPPAQVYTDHYYKRFLQFETETPISPKDIVMVGNSLTENGGNWSKRLNKKNIRNRGIIGDEALGICQRLFQILPGTPQKLFLMAGINDVSHDLSTDSVVTLITKVIEKIQTESPRTKLYIQSLLPINESFGRYKTMTGKTDLIPEINRKLEALAKEKKIPFIHLFPLFTEKNSNVMRKELTTDGLHLTEEGYRIWSKALKRYL
;
A
#
# COMPACT_ATOMS: atom_id res chain seq x y z
N MET A 1 51.04 29.19 -48.67
CA MET A 1 50.79 30.09 -49.82
C MET A 1 49.30 30.18 -50.00
N GLU A 2 48.80 31.40 -49.85
CA GLU A 2 47.40 31.79 -50.03
C GLU A 2 46.92 31.53 -51.45
N ASN A 3 45.63 31.21 -51.63
CA ASN A 3 44.73 32.15 -52.30
C ASN A 3 43.26 31.71 -52.18
N LYS A 4 42.48 32.59 -51.57
CA LYS A 4 41.04 32.75 -51.79
C LYS A 4 40.81 33.28 -53.22
N ILE A 5 39.60 33.13 -53.75
CA ILE A 5 38.79 34.25 -54.30
C ILE A 5 37.37 33.73 -54.60
N ASN A 6 36.40 34.42 -53.99
CA ASN A 6 34.95 34.42 -54.26
C ASN A 6 34.66 34.98 -55.67
N PHE A 7 33.48 34.73 -56.24
CA PHE A 7 32.53 35.81 -56.59
C PHE A 7 31.18 35.25 -57.07
N SER A 8 30.12 35.96 -56.68
CA SER A 8 28.70 35.63 -56.74
C SER A 8 27.99 36.24 -57.99
N PRO A 9 26.65 36.40 -58.03
CA PRO A 9 25.66 35.88 -59.00
C PRO A 9 25.19 36.97 -60.02
N PRO A 10 24.09 36.84 -60.83
CA PRO A 10 22.69 37.02 -60.36
C PRO A 10 21.53 36.37 -61.20
N SER A 11 20.33 36.33 -60.59
CA SER A 11 18.95 36.63 -61.12
C SER A 11 18.42 36.12 -62.48
N THR A 12 17.12 35.90 -62.76
CA THR A 12 15.82 35.76 -62.06
C THR A 12 14.77 35.37 -63.14
N ARG A 13 13.61 34.84 -62.68
CA ARG A 13 12.28 34.71 -63.35
C ARG A 13 12.12 33.59 -64.39
N GLU A 14 11.00 32.88 -64.53
CA GLU A 14 9.68 32.77 -63.89
C GLU A 14 9.00 31.53 -64.52
N GLY A 15 8.10 30.81 -63.83
CA GLY A 15 7.14 29.93 -64.53
C GLY A 15 6.65 28.66 -63.83
N LYS A 16 5.83 28.82 -62.79
CA LYS A 16 4.66 28.01 -62.39
C LYS A 16 4.68 26.46 -62.49
N GLY A 17 4.68 25.84 -61.31
CA GLY A 17 3.59 24.95 -60.87
C GLY A 17 3.77 23.44 -61.06
N VAL A 18 3.95 22.71 -59.95
CA VAL A 18 3.13 21.56 -59.49
C VAL A 18 3.73 21.03 -58.17
N ARG A 19 2.85 20.64 -57.25
CA ARG A 19 3.03 20.41 -55.81
C ARG A 19 3.96 19.25 -55.42
N PHE A 20 4.92 19.59 -54.56
CA PHE A 20 5.32 18.96 -53.29
C PHE A 20 4.94 17.49 -53.00
N LEU A 21 5.99 16.66 -52.86
CA LEU A 21 6.09 15.59 -51.86
C LEU A 21 7.58 15.35 -51.56
N LEU A 22 8.11 16.13 -50.62
CA LEU A 22 9.43 15.90 -50.00
C LEU A 22 9.18 15.22 -48.66
N THR A 23 9.56 13.95 -48.57
CA THR A 23 9.56 13.14 -47.37
C THR A 23 10.59 13.70 -46.39
N THR A 24 10.13 14.44 -45.40
CA THR A 24 10.90 14.82 -44.21
C THR A 24 11.19 13.57 -43.38
N PHE A 25 12.47 13.23 -43.26
CA PHE A 25 12.97 12.23 -42.31
C PHE A 25 12.92 12.86 -40.91
N SER A 26 11.76 12.82 -40.26
CA SER A 26 11.63 13.19 -38.86
C SER A 26 12.18 12.07 -37.99
N ILE A 27 13.27 12.36 -37.30
CA ILE A 27 13.78 11.57 -36.17
C ILE A 27 12.69 11.57 -35.10
N LEU A 28 11.89 10.50 -35.07
CA LEU A 28 11.00 10.22 -33.94
C LEU A 28 11.89 9.63 -32.84
N LEU A 29 12.50 10.50 -32.04
CA LEU A 29 12.90 10.13 -30.68
C LEU A 29 11.60 9.85 -29.94
N CYS A 30 11.18 8.59 -29.93
CA CYS A 30 10.22 8.11 -28.96
C CYS A 30 10.84 8.29 -27.57
N SER A 31 10.60 9.45 -26.97
CA SER A 31 10.57 9.56 -25.51
C SER A 31 9.49 8.59 -25.05
N LEU A 32 9.88 7.36 -24.74
CA LEU A 32 9.14 6.50 -23.84
C LEU A 32 9.07 7.26 -22.52
N GLN A 33 8.07 8.12 -22.37
CA GLN A 33 7.63 8.51 -21.04
C GLN A 33 7.25 7.20 -20.37
N ALA A 34 8.08 6.74 -19.44
CA ALA A 34 7.75 5.63 -18.58
C ALA A 34 6.41 5.98 -17.93
N VAL A 35 5.35 5.31 -18.36
CA VAL A 35 4.06 5.41 -17.68
C VAL A 35 4.32 4.78 -16.31
N ALA A 36 4.34 5.62 -15.27
CA ALA A 36 4.53 5.17 -13.89
C ALA A 36 3.52 4.06 -13.60
N GLN A 37 3.99 2.82 -13.54
CA GLN A 37 3.14 1.67 -13.34
C GLN A 37 3.12 1.38 -11.84
N SER A 38 1.97 1.68 -11.22
CA SER A 38 1.72 1.29 -9.83
C SER A 38 1.93 -0.20 -9.63
N LEU A 39 2.26 -0.60 -8.39
CA LEU A 39 2.40 -2.01 -8.06
C LEU A 39 1.12 -2.77 -8.45
N PRO A 40 1.25 -3.91 -9.14
CA PRO A 40 0.08 -4.72 -9.50
C PRO A 40 -0.62 -5.15 -8.21
N ARG A 41 -1.88 -4.75 -8.08
CA ARG A 41 -2.74 -5.17 -6.97
C ARG A 41 -3.24 -6.58 -7.24
N VAL A 42 -3.07 -7.46 -6.25
CA VAL A 42 -3.46 -8.88 -6.32
C VAL A 42 -4.16 -9.28 -5.03
N ALA A 43 -4.94 -10.37 -5.09
CA ALA A 43 -5.46 -10.96 -3.86
C ALA A 43 -4.31 -11.56 -3.03
N PRO A 44 -4.40 -11.53 -1.69
CA PRO A 44 -3.38 -12.12 -0.81
C PRO A 44 -2.98 -13.55 -1.18
N GLU A 45 -3.94 -14.38 -1.59
CA GLU A 45 -3.71 -15.78 -1.94
C GLU A 45 -2.75 -15.93 -3.14
N GLN A 46 -2.75 -14.98 -4.07
CA GLN A 46 -1.90 -15.01 -5.27
C GLN A 46 -0.41 -14.78 -4.96
N VAL A 47 -0.08 -14.38 -3.74
CA VAL A 47 1.30 -14.21 -3.25
C VAL A 47 1.61 -15.09 -2.05
N GLY A 48 0.77 -16.09 -1.77
CA GLY A 48 1.01 -17.03 -0.66
C GLY A 48 0.63 -16.46 0.71
N MET A 49 -0.42 -15.64 0.76
CA MET A 49 -0.95 -15.08 2.01
C MET A 49 -2.43 -15.45 2.20
N ASP A 50 -2.82 -15.60 3.47
CA ASP A 50 -4.21 -15.84 3.88
C ASP A 50 -4.93 -14.51 4.17
N SER A 51 -5.92 -14.16 3.34
CA SER A 51 -6.70 -12.94 3.49
C SER A 51 -7.49 -12.87 4.79
N HIS A 52 -7.90 -14.00 5.37
CA HIS A 52 -8.61 -14.03 6.65
C HIS A 52 -7.69 -13.65 7.80
N ARG A 53 -6.44 -14.12 7.77
CA ARG A 53 -5.45 -13.77 8.80
C ARG A 53 -5.07 -12.29 8.76
N LEU A 54 -5.08 -11.67 7.58
CA LEU A 54 -4.89 -10.22 7.43
C LEU A 54 -5.99 -9.39 8.13
N LEU A 55 -7.17 -9.96 8.40
CA LEU A 55 -8.21 -9.27 9.17
C LEU A 55 -7.79 -8.99 10.62
N HIS A 56 -6.84 -9.74 11.18
CA HIS A 56 -6.29 -9.40 12.51
C HIS A 56 -5.53 -8.07 12.50
N ALA A 57 -4.97 -7.65 11.35
CA ALA A 57 -4.41 -6.32 11.19
C ALA A 57 -5.52 -5.25 11.17
N ASP A 58 -6.63 -5.52 10.47
CA ASP A 58 -7.82 -4.65 10.46
C ASP A 58 -8.34 -4.44 11.89
N GLU A 59 -8.50 -5.52 12.65
CA GLU A 59 -8.96 -5.48 14.04
C GLU A 59 -8.01 -4.68 14.94
N ALA A 60 -6.70 -4.84 14.79
CA ALA A 60 -5.73 -4.06 15.55
C ALA A 60 -5.84 -2.56 15.26
N ILE A 61 -5.99 -2.18 13.99
CA ILE A 61 -6.15 -0.79 13.55
C ILE A 61 -7.48 -0.23 14.04
N HIS A 62 -8.59 -0.95 13.88
CA HIS A 62 -9.90 -0.53 14.36
C HIS A 62 -9.93 -0.32 15.87
N ARG A 63 -9.34 -1.24 16.66
CA ARG A 63 -9.21 -1.05 18.12
C ARG A 63 -8.45 0.23 18.47
N ALA A 64 -7.36 0.54 17.78
CA ALA A 64 -6.61 1.76 18.02
C ALA A 64 -7.42 3.03 17.68
N ILE A 65 -8.25 2.98 16.63
CA ILE A 65 -9.18 4.07 16.28
C ILE A 65 -10.28 4.21 17.34
N ASP A 66 -10.90 3.11 17.75
CA ASP A 66 -11.98 3.11 18.75
C ASP A 66 -11.50 3.61 20.11
N HIS A 67 -10.26 3.27 20.48
CA HIS A 67 -9.58 3.79 21.68
C HIS A 67 -9.05 5.22 21.53
N LYS A 68 -9.23 5.85 20.37
CA LYS A 68 -8.75 7.21 20.05
C LYS A 68 -7.23 7.35 20.16
N GLU A 69 -6.49 6.26 19.99
CA GLU A 69 -5.02 6.27 19.92
C GLU A 69 -4.55 6.87 18.59
N ILE A 70 -5.35 6.70 17.53
CA ILE A 70 -5.11 7.25 16.19
C ILE A 70 -6.44 7.71 15.55
N PRO A 71 -6.44 8.71 14.66
CA PRO A 71 -7.66 9.12 13.94
C PRO A 71 -8.03 8.16 12.79
N GLY A 72 -7.03 7.53 12.18
CA GLY A 72 -7.16 6.68 11.01
C GLY A 72 -5.80 6.16 10.53
N ALA A 73 -5.81 5.27 9.53
CA ALA A 73 -4.59 4.68 8.99
C ALA A 73 -4.74 4.29 7.51
N VAL A 74 -3.61 4.13 6.82
CA VAL A 74 -3.52 3.36 5.57
C VAL A 74 -2.51 2.24 5.78
N LEU A 75 -2.94 1.00 5.52
CA LEU A 75 -2.07 -0.18 5.55
C LEU A 75 -1.85 -0.67 4.12
N ALA A 76 -0.59 -0.81 3.74
CA ALA A 76 -0.17 -1.49 2.53
C ALA A 76 0.76 -2.67 2.86
N VAL A 77 0.55 -3.79 2.18
CA VAL A 77 1.41 -4.98 2.26
C VAL A 77 1.87 -5.36 0.86
N ILE A 78 3.19 -5.41 0.68
CA ILE A 78 3.85 -5.78 -0.56
C ILE A 78 4.46 -7.15 -0.36
N ARG A 79 4.28 -8.04 -1.33
CA ARG A 79 4.93 -9.34 -1.34
C ARG A 79 5.17 -9.80 -2.77
N HIS A 80 6.34 -10.35 -3.05
CA HIS A 80 6.70 -10.80 -4.41
C HIS A 80 6.54 -9.73 -5.49
N GLY A 81 6.89 -8.49 -5.14
CA GLY A 81 6.76 -7.32 -6.03
C GLY A 81 5.31 -6.92 -6.36
N LYS A 82 4.32 -7.36 -5.56
CA LYS A 82 2.89 -7.07 -5.79
C LYS A 82 2.24 -6.48 -4.53
N MET A 83 1.21 -5.64 -4.73
CA MET A 83 0.41 -5.08 -3.65
C MET A 83 -0.68 -6.08 -3.24
N ALA A 84 -0.41 -6.86 -2.18
CA ALA A 84 -1.28 -7.91 -1.68
C ALA A 84 -2.43 -7.36 -0.82
N TYR A 85 -2.21 -6.21 -0.20
CA TYR A 85 -3.18 -5.57 0.69
C TYR A 85 -3.04 -4.06 0.62
N LEU A 86 -4.15 -3.34 0.46
CA LEU A 86 -4.19 -1.88 0.52
C LEU A 86 -5.57 -1.42 1.01
N LYS A 87 -5.61 -0.88 2.24
CA LYS A 87 -6.85 -0.44 2.88
C LYS A 87 -6.65 0.86 3.65
N ALA A 88 -7.70 1.66 3.70
CA ALA A 88 -7.80 2.89 4.49
C ALA A 88 -8.82 2.68 5.62
N TYR A 89 -8.54 3.27 6.78
CA TYR A 89 -9.31 3.10 8.01
C TYR A 89 -9.51 4.46 8.67
N GLY A 90 -10.68 4.67 9.28
CA GLY A 90 -10.98 5.87 10.06
C GLY A 90 -10.96 7.15 9.22
N ASN A 91 -10.40 8.21 9.81
CA ASN A 91 -10.45 9.55 9.25
C ASN A 91 -9.04 10.12 9.11
N LYS A 92 -8.72 10.78 7.99
CA LYS A 92 -7.48 11.55 7.86
C LYS A 92 -7.53 12.81 8.71
N ARG A 93 -8.73 13.35 8.98
CA ARG A 93 -8.95 14.54 9.80
C ARG A 93 -10.12 14.33 10.74
N ILE A 94 -9.97 14.69 12.01
CA ILE A 94 -11.06 14.74 13.00
C ILE A 94 -11.27 16.14 13.58
N TYR A 95 -10.38 17.09 13.27
CA TYR A 95 -10.48 18.49 13.66
C TYR A 95 -9.95 19.41 12.55
N PRO A 96 -10.58 20.58 12.27
CA PRO A 96 -11.83 21.08 12.87
C PRO A 96 -13.08 20.38 12.33
N ASN A 97 -12.97 19.72 11.18
CA ASN A 97 -14.01 18.94 10.52
C ASN A 97 -13.54 17.50 10.33
N VAL A 98 -14.50 16.57 10.23
CA VAL A 98 -14.19 15.16 10.00
C VAL A 98 -14.06 14.90 8.50
N GLU A 99 -12.94 14.30 8.08
CA GLU A 99 -12.71 13.86 6.70
C GLU A 99 -12.24 12.40 6.69
N PRO A 100 -12.89 11.53 5.89
CA PRO A 100 -12.55 10.11 5.84
C PRO A 100 -11.13 9.90 5.32
N MET A 101 -10.50 8.80 5.76
CA MET A 101 -9.23 8.36 5.24
C MET A 101 -9.41 7.72 3.85
N GLU A 102 -8.52 8.03 2.92
CA GLU A 102 -8.48 7.40 1.59
C GLU A 102 -7.15 6.69 1.35
N ILE A 103 -7.12 5.65 0.50
CA ILE A 103 -5.92 4.84 0.22
C ILE A 103 -4.78 5.65 -0.43
N ASN A 104 -5.10 6.77 -1.06
CA ASN A 104 -4.18 7.70 -1.72
C ASN A 104 -3.79 8.90 -0.84
N THR A 105 -4.20 8.90 0.44
CA THR A 105 -3.83 9.94 1.41
C THR A 105 -2.31 10.04 1.51
N VAL A 106 -1.80 11.27 1.49
CA VAL A 106 -0.37 11.57 1.60
C VAL A 106 -0.06 11.96 3.04
N PHE A 107 1.02 11.43 3.60
CA PHE A 107 1.39 11.62 5.00
C PHE A 107 2.74 12.33 5.10
N ASP A 108 2.91 13.17 6.12
CA ASP A 108 4.24 13.59 6.58
C ASP A 108 4.98 12.35 7.09
N MET A 109 6.04 11.96 6.39
CA MET A 109 6.80 10.75 6.68
C MET A 109 7.74 10.91 7.88
N ALA A 110 7.91 12.14 8.39
CA ALA A 110 8.79 12.48 9.48
C ALA A 110 10.15 11.77 9.32
N SER A 111 10.61 11.05 10.33
CA SER A 111 11.91 10.38 10.34
C SER A 111 12.08 9.25 9.32
N CYS A 112 11.02 8.71 8.70
CA CYS A 112 11.19 7.78 7.57
C CYS A 112 11.94 8.43 6.40
N SER A 113 11.92 9.77 6.30
CA SER A 113 12.67 10.54 5.28
C SER A 113 14.17 10.21 5.27
N LYS A 114 14.74 9.90 6.44
CA LYS A 114 16.13 9.50 6.61
C LYS A 114 16.48 8.30 5.73
N SER A 115 15.70 7.23 5.88
CA SER A 115 15.92 5.97 5.19
C SER A 115 15.47 6.01 3.75
N MET A 116 14.34 6.65 3.46
CA MET A 116 13.75 6.65 2.13
C MET A 116 14.48 7.52 1.11
N SER A 117 15.15 8.58 1.57
CA SER A 117 15.78 9.57 0.68
C SER A 117 17.22 9.83 1.04
N THR A 118 17.50 10.35 2.24
CA THR A 118 18.85 10.83 2.57
C THR A 118 19.87 9.69 2.53
N ALA A 119 19.57 8.54 3.14
CA ALA A 119 20.46 7.38 3.12
C ALA A 119 20.64 6.80 1.72
N VAL A 120 19.55 6.66 0.95
CA VAL A 120 19.59 6.21 -0.45
C VAL A 120 20.44 7.16 -1.29
N SER A 121 20.28 8.47 -1.11
CA SER A 121 21.07 9.51 -1.79
C SER A 121 22.56 9.39 -1.48
N VAL A 122 22.92 9.19 -0.21
CA VAL A 122 24.32 8.92 0.17
C VAL A 122 24.84 7.65 -0.52
N MET A 123 24.06 6.57 -0.56
CA MET A 123 24.47 5.33 -1.22
C MET A 123 24.59 5.47 -2.74
N ILE A 124 23.78 6.30 -3.39
CA ILE A 124 23.94 6.67 -4.80
C ILE A 124 25.29 7.36 -5.02
N LEU A 125 25.68 8.30 -4.15
CA LEU A 125 26.99 8.96 -4.23
C LEU A 125 28.16 7.98 -3.98
N VAL A 126 27.96 6.99 -3.11
CA VAL A 126 28.92 5.88 -2.91
C VAL A 126 29.10 5.08 -4.19
N GLU A 127 28.02 4.65 -4.84
CA GLU A 127 28.09 3.88 -6.10
C GLU A 127 28.69 4.67 -7.25
N ARG A 128 28.54 6.00 -7.23
CA ARG A 128 29.17 6.93 -8.19
C ARG A 128 30.65 7.20 -7.90
N GLY A 129 31.20 6.67 -6.80
CA GLY A 129 32.58 6.93 -6.38
C GLY A 129 32.84 8.36 -5.92
N GLN A 130 31.77 9.10 -5.58
CA GLN A 130 31.85 10.51 -5.15
C GLN A 130 31.91 10.65 -3.63
N LEU A 131 31.62 9.57 -2.90
CA LEU A 131 31.65 9.50 -1.45
C LEU A 131 32.14 8.12 -1.01
N ARG A 132 32.90 8.03 0.09
CA ARG A 132 33.18 6.76 0.78
C ARG A 132 32.68 6.81 2.23
N LEU A 133 32.09 5.70 2.69
CA LEU A 133 31.54 5.57 4.05
C LEU A 133 32.54 5.85 5.18
N LEU A 134 33.84 5.63 4.94
CA LEU A 134 34.91 5.88 5.91
C LEU A 134 35.54 7.27 5.80
N ASP A 135 35.08 8.11 4.87
CA ASP A 135 35.55 9.48 4.77
C ASP A 135 35.18 10.25 6.02
N ARG A 136 36.08 11.15 6.41
CA ARG A 136 35.84 12.10 7.50
C ARG A 136 34.80 13.11 7.04
N VAL A 137 33.88 13.48 7.92
CA VAL A 137 32.89 14.54 7.63
C VAL A 137 33.59 15.85 7.29
N SER A 138 34.69 16.16 7.97
CA SER A 138 35.50 17.37 7.74
C SER A 138 36.15 17.46 6.36
N PHE A 139 36.21 16.35 5.62
CA PHE A 139 36.64 16.38 4.22
C PHE A 139 35.65 17.14 3.33
N TYR A 140 34.35 17.02 3.61
CA TYR A 140 33.28 17.70 2.88
C TYR A 140 32.85 19.00 3.56
N LEU A 141 32.91 19.05 4.89
CA LEU A 141 32.48 20.19 5.70
C LEU A 141 33.65 20.63 6.60
N PRO A 142 34.59 21.48 6.13
CA PRO A 142 35.85 21.76 6.81
C PRO A 142 35.73 22.26 8.27
N ASP A 143 34.65 22.97 8.59
CA ASP A 143 34.40 23.51 9.94
C ASP A 143 33.80 22.48 10.91
N PHE A 144 33.50 21.26 10.44
CA PHE A 144 32.93 20.20 11.24
C PHE A 144 33.99 19.59 12.17
N GLN A 145 33.90 19.93 13.45
CA GLN A 145 34.87 19.48 14.44
C GLN A 145 34.77 17.97 14.74
N GLU A 146 35.89 17.40 15.15
CA GLU A 146 36.02 16.03 15.62
C GLU A 146 35.52 15.85 17.07
N TRP A 147 35.34 14.60 17.51
CA TRP A 147 35.15 14.33 18.93
C TRP A 147 36.45 14.57 19.71
N ARG A 148 36.33 15.16 20.90
CA ARG A 148 37.45 15.42 21.81
C ARG A 148 37.16 14.85 23.20
N GLY A 149 38.03 13.98 23.68
CA GLY A 149 37.98 13.41 25.02
C GLY A 149 38.59 14.34 26.07
N GLU A 150 38.30 14.07 27.35
CA GLU A 150 38.80 14.84 28.49
C GLU A 150 40.33 14.79 28.62
N ASN A 151 40.94 13.71 28.13
CA ASN A 151 42.39 13.53 28.07
C ASN A 151 43.05 14.15 26.82
N GLY A 152 42.31 14.91 26.01
CA GLY A 152 42.78 15.49 24.76
C GLY A 152 42.80 14.53 23.57
N GLU A 153 42.32 13.28 23.73
CA GLU A 153 42.14 12.35 22.60
C GLU A 153 41.20 12.97 21.56
N LYS A 154 41.53 12.80 20.28
CA LYS A 154 40.73 13.28 19.15
C LYS A 154 40.29 12.12 18.27
N LYS A 155 39.05 12.14 17.80
CA LYS A 155 38.54 11.15 16.86
C LYS A 155 37.62 11.79 15.83
N ASP A 156 38.01 11.69 14.57
CA ASP A 156 37.17 12.13 13.45
C ASP A 156 35.86 11.36 13.41
N ILE A 157 34.78 12.07 13.07
CA ILE A 157 33.49 11.48 12.72
C ILE A 157 33.52 11.17 11.22
N ARG A 158 33.07 9.97 10.85
CA ARG A 158 32.98 9.52 9.46
C ARG A 158 31.55 9.47 8.98
N ILE A 159 31.36 9.37 7.66
CA ILE A 159 30.02 9.24 7.04
C ILE A 159 29.23 8.08 7.65
N ILE A 160 29.87 6.92 7.82
CA ILE A 160 29.25 5.74 8.44
C ILE A 160 28.72 6.04 9.84
N ASP A 161 29.47 6.84 10.63
CA ASP A 161 29.11 7.15 12.01
C ASP A 161 27.85 8.02 12.07
N LEU A 162 27.62 8.87 11.06
CA LEU A 162 26.37 9.62 10.89
C LEU A 162 25.21 8.69 10.52
N MET A 163 25.40 7.85 9.50
CA MET A 163 24.34 6.96 8.97
C MET A 163 23.88 5.91 9.99
N THR A 164 24.75 5.50 10.91
CA THR A 164 24.45 4.49 11.94
C THR A 164 24.11 5.07 13.30
N HIS A 165 24.01 6.39 13.44
CA HIS A 165 23.74 7.06 14.72
C HIS A 165 24.77 6.78 15.83
N THR A 166 26.04 6.75 15.45
CA THR A 166 27.17 6.48 16.36
C THR A 166 28.23 7.58 16.29
N SER A 167 27.87 8.78 15.87
CA SER A 167 28.78 9.93 15.71
C SER A 167 29.13 10.65 17.01
N GLY A 168 28.29 10.50 18.04
CA GLY A 168 28.34 11.32 19.25
C GLY A 168 27.63 12.67 19.14
N LEU A 169 27.01 13.00 18.00
CA LEU A 169 26.18 14.22 17.92
C LEU A 169 24.96 14.09 18.85
N PRO A 170 24.56 15.19 19.52
CA PRO A 170 23.40 15.18 20.40
C PRO A 170 22.13 14.78 19.64
N PRO A 171 21.09 14.27 20.33
CA PRO A 171 19.91 13.72 19.66
C PRO A 171 19.14 14.79 18.87
N TYR A 172 19.15 16.03 19.36
CA TYR A 172 18.38 17.13 18.80
C TYR A 172 19.02 18.49 19.15
N ALA A 173 18.64 19.55 18.43
CA ALA A 173 19.12 20.92 18.65
C ALA A 173 18.06 21.80 19.35
N PRO A 174 18.47 22.82 20.13
CA PRO A 174 17.53 23.71 20.81
C PRO A 174 16.90 24.71 19.83
N VAL A 175 15.76 24.34 19.24
CA VAL A 175 15.14 25.07 18.11
C VAL A 175 14.89 26.55 18.42
N SER A 176 14.33 26.87 19.58
CA SER A 176 14.01 28.25 19.96
C SER A 176 15.25 29.13 20.12
N GLU A 177 16.31 28.61 20.76
CA GLU A 177 17.57 29.35 20.95
C GLU A 177 18.26 29.62 19.61
N LEU A 178 18.28 28.62 18.72
CA LEU A 178 18.87 28.80 17.39
C LEU A 178 18.05 29.72 16.51
N GLN A 179 16.71 29.70 16.64
CA GLN A 179 15.83 30.63 15.94
C GLN A 179 16.06 32.07 16.41
N GLU A 180 16.23 32.31 17.70
CA GLU A 180 16.57 33.63 18.24
C GLU A 180 17.95 34.11 17.75
N LYS A 181 18.94 33.20 17.73
CA LYS A 181 20.30 33.53 17.33
C LYS A 181 20.46 33.80 15.83
N TYR A 182 19.83 32.98 14.98
CA TYR A 182 20.09 32.98 13.54
C TYR A 182 18.88 33.41 12.69
N GLY A 183 17.69 33.48 13.27
CA GLY A 183 16.43 33.61 12.52
C GLY A 183 15.94 32.27 11.96
N SER A 184 14.82 32.31 11.23
CA SER A 184 14.16 31.13 10.66
C SER A 184 13.50 31.42 9.30
N PRO A 185 13.64 30.54 8.30
CA PRO A 185 14.57 29.41 8.26
C PRO A 185 16.02 29.87 8.15
N ASN A 186 16.95 29.15 8.78
CA ASN A 186 18.39 29.38 8.65
C ASN A 186 19.19 28.06 8.68
N PRO A 187 19.22 27.31 7.56
CA PRO A 187 20.01 26.07 7.42
C PRO A 187 21.49 26.26 7.75
N LYS A 188 22.08 27.40 7.36
CA LYS A 188 23.49 27.71 7.59
C LYS A 188 23.80 27.83 9.08
N GLY A 189 22.98 28.57 9.83
CA GLY A 189 23.12 28.72 11.27
C GLY A 189 22.92 27.41 12.03
N LEU A 190 22.00 26.56 11.55
CA LEU A 190 21.84 25.20 12.07
C LEU A 190 23.10 24.35 11.83
N MET A 191 23.67 24.39 10.62
CA MET A 191 24.89 23.64 10.32
C MET A 191 26.10 24.18 11.09
N GLU A 192 26.18 25.48 11.35
CA GLU A 192 27.20 26.07 12.23
C GLU A 192 27.11 25.51 13.65
N TYR A 193 25.89 25.43 14.22
CA TYR A 193 25.67 24.79 15.50
C TYR A 193 26.08 23.31 15.48
N ILE A 194 25.64 22.54 14.48
CA ILE A 194 25.96 21.12 14.38
C ILE A 194 27.48 20.91 14.28
N SER A 195 28.17 21.74 13.50
CA SER A 195 29.62 21.66 13.30
C SER A 195 30.45 21.96 14.55
N THR A 196 29.87 22.65 15.53
CA THR A 196 30.60 23.13 16.73
C THR A 196 30.07 22.57 18.06
N CYS A 197 28.86 21.98 18.07
CA CYS A 197 28.26 21.42 19.28
C CYS A 197 29.11 20.30 19.90
N LYS A 198 29.00 20.10 21.22
CA LYS A 198 29.75 19.04 21.90
C LYS A 198 29.32 17.66 21.39
N ARG A 199 30.29 16.78 21.13
CA ARG A 199 30.06 15.37 20.82
C ARG A 199 30.00 14.61 22.14
N GLU A 200 28.86 14.02 22.47
CA GLU A 200 28.56 13.44 23.78
C GLU A 200 29.37 12.18 24.09
N PHE A 201 29.80 11.45 23.07
CA PHE A 201 30.60 10.24 23.23
C PHE A 201 31.50 10.01 22.01
N LYS A 202 32.55 9.20 22.22
CA LYS A 202 33.50 8.83 21.17
C LYS A 202 32.79 8.06 20.05
N PRO A 203 33.01 8.39 18.77
CA PRO A 203 32.35 7.70 17.67
C PRO A 203 32.46 6.17 17.78
N GLN A 204 31.38 5.46 17.45
CA GLN A 204 31.25 3.99 17.50
C GLN A 204 31.26 3.35 18.89
N THR A 205 31.34 4.12 19.98
CA THR A 205 31.31 3.56 21.34
C THR A 205 29.91 3.47 21.94
N LYS A 206 28.96 4.25 21.43
CA LYS A 206 27.54 4.22 21.84
C LYS A 206 26.64 4.45 20.62
N PHE A 207 25.37 4.12 20.78
CA PHE A 207 24.31 4.48 19.86
C PHE A 207 23.43 5.58 20.47
N GLN A 208 23.16 6.63 19.69
CA GLN A 208 22.23 7.70 20.05
C GLN A 208 21.53 8.19 18.79
N TYR A 209 20.22 7.93 18.73
CA TYR A 209 19.39 8.42 17.64
C TYR A 209 19.42 9.95 17.58
N SER A 210 19.88 10.49 16.45
CA SER A 210 20.15 11.93 16.29
C SER A 210 19.68 12.43 14.93
N CYS A 211 18.86 13.48 14.96
CA CYS A 211 18.45 14.19 13.76
C CYS A 211 19.63 14.92 13.09
N LEU A 212 20.59 15.39 13.89
CA LEU A 212 21.72 16.19 13.42
C LEU A 212 22.63 15.42 12.47
N ASN A 213 22.74 14.09 12.66
CA ASN A 213 23.48 13.23 11.74
C ASN A 213 22.99 13.35 10.31
N TYR A 214 21.67 13.25 10.12
CA TYR A 214 21.09 13.22 8.80
C TYR A 214 20.99 14.61 8.17
N ILE A 215 20.88 15.67 8.98
CA ILE A 215 21.04 17.06 8.49
C ILE A 215 22.48 17.30 8.03
N THR A 216 23.48 16.75 8.73
CA THR A 216 24.87 16.78 8.27
C THR A 216 25.01 16.05 6.93
N LEU A 217 24.42 14.86 6.77
CA LEU A 217 24.44 14.10 5.51
C LEU A 217 23.78 14.87 4.36
N GLN A 218 22.69 15.59 4.61
CA GLN A 218 22.10 16.50 3.64
C GLN A 218 23.13 17.50 3.12
N HIS A 219 23.80 18.24 4.01
CA HIS A 219 24.77 19.26 3.57
C HIS A 219 25.97 18.65 2.83
N ILE A 220 26.36 17.42 3.14
CA ILE A 220 27.38 16.69 2.38
C ILE A 220 26.89 16.37 0.96
N ILE A 221 25.65 15.89 0.81
CA ILE A 221 25.03 15.65 -0.50
C ILE A 221 25.00 16.96 -1.30
N GLU A 222 24.55 18.05 -0.70
CA GLU A 222 24.46 19.36 -1.36
C GLU A 222 25.84 19.91 -1.74
N THR A 223 26.86 19.66 -0.91
CA THR A 223 28.26 20.06 -1.18
C THR A 223 28.84 19.28 -2.37
N ILE A 224 28.60 17.97 -2.44
CA ILE A 224 29.13 17.12 -3.51
C ILE A 224 28.42 17.41 -4.84
N THR A 225 27.09 17.61 -4.79
CA THR A 225 26.25 17.64 -6.00
C THR A 225 25.97 19.05 -6.50
N GLY A 226 26.06 20.06 -5.64
CA GLY A 226 25.61 21.42 -5.93
C GLY A 226 24.07 21.56 -6.04
N GLN A 227 23.31 20.49 -5.76
CA GLN A 227 21.86 20.47 -5.79
C GLN A 227 21.30 20.44 -4.37
N SER A 228 20.05 20.88 -4.18
CA SER A 228 19.35 20.65 -2.91
C SER A 228 19.10 19.14 -2.71
N LEU A 229 18.99 18.68 -1.45
CA LEU A 229 18.62 17.27 -1.19
C LEU A 229 17.29 16.89 -1.86
N ARG A 230 16.34 17.83 -1.92
CA ARG A 230 15.06 17.61 -2.59
C ARG A 230 15.26 17.30 -4.08
N ASP A 231 16.00 18.14 -4.79
CA ASP A 231 16.18 18.01 -6.23
C ASP A 231 16.98 16.74 -6.55
N PHE A 232 18.04 16.48 -5.78
CA PHE A 232 18.83 15.25 -5.95
C PHE A 232 17.98 13.99 -5.71
N ALA A 233 17.21 13.93 -4.62
CA ALA A 233 16.35 12.79 -4.34
C ALA A 233 15.25 12.63 -5.40
N LYS A 234 14.67 13.73 -5.86
CA LYS A 234 13.66 13.72 -6.92
C LYS A 234 14.22 13.14 -8.22
N GLU A 235 15.35 13.65 -8.70
CA GLU A 235 15.98 13.23 -9.95
C GLU A 235 16.51 11.80 -9.92
N ASN A 236 17.01 11.35 -8.76
CA ASN A 236 17.77 10.09 -8.66
C ASN A 236 17.00 8.95 -7.98
N ILE A 237 15.85 9.22 -7.37
CA ILE A 237 15.03 8.23 -6.66
C ILE A 237 13.58 8.31 -7.13
N PHE A 238 12.91 9.44 -6.86
CA PHE A 238 11.45 9.51 -6.98
C PHE A 238 11.00 9.44 -8.44
N ASP A 239 11.64 10.21 -9.32
CA ASP A 239 11.28 10.23 -10.75
C ASP A 239 11.72 8.94 -11.44
N ILE A 240 12.87 8.35 -11.04
CA ILE A 240 13.35 7.06 -11.57
C ILE A 240 12.38 5.93 -11.26
N LEU A 241 11.85 5.88 -10.03
CA LEU A 241 10.90 4.85 -9.62
C LEU A 241 9.43 5.19 -9.96
N GLY A 242 9.15 6.42 -10.43
CA GLY A 242 7.79 6.87 -10.70
C GLY A 242 6.94 7.10 -9.44
N MET A 243 7.57 7.55 -8.34
CA MET A 243 6.90 7.91 -7.08
C MET A 243 6.21 9.28 -7.18
N GLN A 244 5.02 9.31 -7.77
CA GLN A 244 4.30 10.55 -8.16
C GLN A 244 3.73 11.36 -7.00
N TYR A 245 3.57 10.74 -5.84
CA TYR A 245 3.02 11.30 -4.60
C TYR A 245 4.09 11.51 -3.54
N THR A 246 5.37 11.51 -3.93
CA THR A 246 6.51 11.65 -3.04
C THR A 246 7.34 12.88 -3.39
N ASP A 247 7.48 13.80 -2.45
CA ASP A 247 8.39 14.94 -2.57
C ASP A 247 8.73 15.49 -1.17
N TYR A 248 9.78 16.31 -1.08
CA TYR A 248 9.96 17.22 0.05
C TYR A 248 9.04 18.42 -0.12
N LEU A 249 8.46 18.89 1.00
CA LEU A 249 7.66 20.12 1.03
C LEU A 249 8.41 21.23 1.77
N PRO A 250 9.25 22.02 1.07
CA PRO A 250 9.89 23.20 1.64
C PRO A 250 8.86 24.20 2.16
N THR A 251 9.20 24.85 3.27
CA THR A 251 8.33 25.80 3.96
C THR A 251 9.05 27.09 4.30
N ILE A 252 8.34 28.21 4.23
CA ILE A 252 8.80 29.51 4.72
C ILE A 252 7.78 30.11 5.69
N GLN A 253 8.27 30.85 6.68
CA GLN A 253 7.41 31.61 7.58
C GLN A 253 7.10 32.98 6.95
N GLN A 254 5.82 33.32 6.88
CA GLN A 254 5.35 34.63 6.46
C GLN A 254 5.47 35.66 7.61
N GLN A 255 5.33 36.94 7.28
CA GLN A 255 5.37 38.04 8.26
C GLN A 255 4.29 37.93 9.34
N ASP A 256 3.15 37.30 9.02
CA ASP A 256 2.06 37.03 9.97
C ASP A 256 2.31 35.79 10.86
N GLY A 257 3.49 35.17 10.74
CA GLY A 257 3.91 34.01 11.52
C GLY A 257 3.48 32.66 10.95
N LYS A 258 2.66 32.63 9.89
CA LYS A 258 2.19 31.37 9.28
C LYS A 258 3.23 30.71 8.41
N TRP A 259 3.25 29.39 8.43
CA TRP A 259 4.10 28.59 7.56
C TRP A 259 3.34 28.23 6.28
N ILE A 260 3.94 28.53 5.14
CA ILE A 260 3.43 28.14 3.83
C ILE A 260 4.45 27.28 3.10
N ASN A 261 3.97 26.44 2.18
CA ASN A 261 4.84 25.67 1.31
C ASN A 261 5.32 26.55 0.16
N THR A 262 6.60 26.43 -0.22
CA THR A 262 7.15 27.18 -1.36
C THR A 262 7.02 26.44 -2.69
N VAL A 263 6.49 25.21 -2.65
CA VAL A 263 6.20 24.38 -3.83
C VAL A 263 4.75 23.94 -3.80
N ALA A 264 4.17 23.79 -4.99
CA ALA A 264 2.83 23.25 -5.18
C ALA A 264 2.92 21.87 -5.83
N CYS A 265 2.44 20.86 -5.11
CA CYS A 265 2.30 19.51 -5.65
C CYS A 265 0.85 19.25 -6.08
N PRO A 266 0.57 18.44 -7.12
CA PRO A 266 -0.81 18.17 -7.57
C PRO A 266 -1.71 17.45 -6.54
N TRP A 267 -1.12 16.96 -5.45
CA TRP A 267 -1.76 16.12 -4.43
C TRP A 267 -1.86 16.79 -3.06
N MET A 268 -1.69 18.12 -3.00
CA MET A 268 -1.73 18.89 -1.74
C MET A 268 -3.05 18.71 -0.95
N ASP A 269 -4.17 18.50 -1.65
CA ASP A 269 -5.50 18.25 -1.07
C ASP A 269 -5.65 16.85 -0.43
N ARG A 270 -4.72 15.94 -0.72
CA ARG A 270 -4.69 14.58 -0.19
C ARG A 270 -3.90 14.45 1.11
N ILE A 271 -3.25 15.52 1.56
CA ILE A 271 -2.37 15.46 2.73
C ILE A 271 -3.17 15.27 4.01
N ALA A 272 -2.79 14.28 4.81
CA ALA A 272 -3.28 14.12 6.17
C ALA A 272 -2.70 15.22 7.06
N PRO A 273 -3.55 15.97 7.82
CA PRO A 273 -3.06 16.92 8.80
C PRO A 273 -2.31 16.20 9.94
N THR A 274 -1.41 16.94 10.58
CA THR A 274 -0.71 16.51 11.80
C THR A 274 -1.27 17.27 13.00
N GLU A 275 -0.45 18.05 13.71
CA GLU A 275 -0.79 18.57 15.03
C GLU A 275 -1.47 19.95 14.97
N LYS A 276 -2.47 20.14 15.84
CA LYS A 276 -3.14 21.42 16.10
C LYS A 276 -2.20 22.34 16.88
N GLN A 277 -2.00 23.54 16.37
CA GLN A 277 -1.16 24.58 16.95
C GLN A 277 -1.91 25.38 18.02
N LYS A 278 -1.17 26.17 18.82
CA LYS A 278 -1.73 26.97 19.92
C LYS A 278 -2.79 27.99 19.47
N ASP A 279 -2.69 28.48 18.24
CA ASP A 279 -3.63 29.42 17.63
C ASP A 279 -4.88 28.75 17.03
N GLY A 280 -5.00 27.42 17.16
CA GLY A 280 -6.10 26.63 16.61
C GLY A 280 -5.91 26.18 15.16
N SER A 281 -4.87 26.67 14.47
CA SER A 281 -4.52 26.15 13.14
C SER A 281 -4.01 24.71 13.22
N VAL A 282 -4.01 23.98 12.11
CA VAL A 282 -3.51 22.60 12.05
C VAL A 282 -2.44 22.51 10.97
N LEU A 283 -1.29 21.94 11.29
CA LEU A 283 -0.24 21.71 10.30
C LEU A 283 -0.75 20.72 9.25
N CYS A 284 -0.74 21.14 7.98
CA CYS A 284 -1.22 20.34 6.86
C CYS A 284 -0.40 20.68 5.61
N GLY A 285 0.49 19.77 5.24
CA GLY A 285 1.49 19.99 4.19
C GLY A 285 2.73 20.73 4.67
N GLN A 286 2.78 21.18 5.92
CA GLN A 286 4.01 21.68 6.56
C GLN A 286 4.62 20.56 7.40
N VAL A 287 5.95 20.44 7.38
CA VAL A 287 6.68 19.42 8.14
C VAL A 287 6.39 19.56 9.64
N HIS A 288 6.05 18.47 10.31
CA HIS A 288 5.75 18.46 11.74
C HIS A 288 7.00 18.76 12.58
N ASP A 289 8.11 18.10 12.27
CA ASP A 289 9.41 18.23 12.95
C ASP A 289 9.88 19.70 12.97
N PRO A 290 9.98 20.33 14.16
CA PRO A 290 10.34 21.74 14.26
C PRO A 290 11.75 22.06 13.72
N LEU A 291 12.71 21.14 13.86
CA LEU A 291 14.07 21.37 13.37
C LEU A 291 14.08 21.43 11.84
N ALA A 292 13.38 20.51 11.17
CA ALA A 292 13.21 20.51 9.73
C ALA A 292 12.41 21.72 9.23
N ARG A 293 11.24 22.00 9.83
CA ARG A 293 10.36 23.11 9.39
C ARG A 293 10.94 24.48 9.70
N ILE A 294 11.29 24.72 10.97
CA ILE A 294 11.60 26.06 11.48
C ILE A 294 13.01 26.47 11.10
N LEU A 295 14.00 25.59 11.28
CA LEU A 295 15.40 25.94 11.06
C LEU A 295 15.87 25.55 9.66
N ASN A 296 15.47 24.39 9.15
CA ASN A 296 15.99 23.88 7.87
C ASN A 296 15.08 24.13 6.65
N GLY A 297 13.97 24.87 6.82
CA GLY A 297 13.11 25.30 5.72
C GLY A 297 12.33 24.18 5.02
N GLY A 298 12.12 23.04 5.68
CA GLY A 298 11.31 21.91 5.21
C GLY A 298 12.05 20.89 4.33
N ILE A 299 13.18 21.26 3.71
CA ILE A 299 14.09 20.30 3.06
C ILE A 299 15.12 19.89 4.08
N SER A 300 14.89 18.75 4.74
CA SER A 300 15.75 18.31 5.83
C SER A 300 16.15 16.85 5.74
N GLY A 301 17.44 16.56 5.94
CA GLY A 301 17.92 15.18 5.89
C GLY A 301 17.26 14.27 6.92
N ASN A 302 16.81 14.84 8.05
CA ASN A 302 16.12 14.11 9.13
C ASN A 302 14.62 13.92 8.90
N ALA A 303 13.94 14.78 8.14
CA ALA A 303 12.48 14.81 7.95
C ALA A 303 12.07 15.71 6.76
N GLY A 304 10.82 15.62 6.30
CA GLY A 304 10.27 16.56 5.32
C GLY A 304 9.76 15.94 4.03
N ILE A 305 9.94 14.62 3.85
CA ILE A 305 9.24 13.88 2.80
C ILE A 305 7.76 13.76 3.17
N PHE A 306 6.91 13.99 2.17
CA PHE A 306 5.52 13.58 2.16
C PHE A 306 5.36 12.45 1.15
N SER A 307 4.62 11.40 1.50
CA SER A 307 4.40 10.24 0.62
C SER A 307 3.08 9.52 0.89
N ASN A 308 2.60 8.72 -0.05
CA ASN A 308 1.49 7.79 0.16
C ASN A 308 1.96 6.32 0.20
N ALA A 309 1.02 5.41 0.47
CA ALA A 309 1.31 3.99 0.62
C ALA A 309 1.77 3.30 -0.68
N ASN A 310 1.27 3.76 -1.85
CA ASN A 310 1.64 3.18 -3.14
C ASN A 310 3.10 3.46 -3.49
N ASP A 311 3.53 4.71 -3.36
CA ASP A 311 4.90 5.13 -3.69
C ASP A 311 5.92 4.47 -2.76
N ILE A 312 5.63 4.42 -1.46
CA ILE A 312 6.48 3.70 -0.50
C ILE A 312 6.51 2.21 -0.85
N GLY A 313 5.39 1.66 -1.31
CA GLY A 313 5.32 0.31 -1.83
C GLY A 313 6.30 0.08 -2.97
N ILE A 314 6.36 1.00 -3.93
CA ILE A 314 7.32 0.95 -5.06
C ILE A 314 8.75 0.96 -4.55
N LEU A 315 9.11 1.87 -3.64
CA LEU A 315 10.43 1.90 -3.04
C LEU A 315 10.76 0.59 -2.31
N ALA A 316 9.82 0.06 -1.54
CA ALA A 316 9.99 -1.20 -0.82
C ALA A 316 10.18 -2.39 -1.78
N ALA A 317 9.40 -2.46 -2.86
CA ALA A 317 9.54 -3.46 -3.90
C ALA A 317 10.90 -3.34 -4.62
N ALA A 318 11.36 -2.11 -4.89
CA ALA A 318 12.67 -1.88 -5.47
C ALA A 318 13.78 -2.40 -4.55
N LEU A 319 13.72 -2.10 -3.24
CA LEU A 319 14.71 -2.57 -2.26
C LEU A 319 14.69 -4.10 -2.10
N LEU A 320 13.51 -4.73 -2.04
CA LEU A 320 13.36 -6.19 -2.04
C LEU A 320 13.97 -6.83 -3.29
N ASN A 321 13.83 -6.16 -4.44
CA ASN A 321 14.40 -6.58 -5.73
C ASN A 321 15.80 -6.01 -5.99
N GLY A 322 16.59 -5.80 -4.93
CA GLY A 322 18.00 -5.41 -5.02
C GLY A 322 18.25 -4.03 -5.62
N GLY A 323 17.30 -3.11 -5.52
CA GLY A 323 17.40 -1.70 -5.93
C GLY A 323 16.72 -1.35 -7.25
N GLU A 324 15.91 -2.23 -7.82
CA GLU A 324 15.26 -2.04 -9.11
C GLU A 324 13.77 -2.36 -9.09
N TYR A 325 12.97 -1.51 -9.72
CA TYR A 325 11.56 -1.78 -9.97
C TYR A 325 11.22 -1.45 -11.43
N ASN A 326 10.52 -2.36 -12.10
CA ASN A 326 10.06 -2.21 -13.48
C ASN A 326 11.18 -1.79 -14.48
N GLY A 327 12.38 -2.38 -14.35
CA GLY A 327 13.54 -2.06 -15.20
C GLY A 327 14.27 -0.76 -14.84
N HIS A 328 13.81 -0.02 -13.82
CA HIS A 328 14.43 1.21 -13.35
C HIS A 328 15.15 0.98 -12.02
N ARG A 329 16.46 1.25 -12.01
CA ARG A 329 17.36 0.95 -10.89
C ARG A 329 17.88 2.22 -10.21
N ILE A 330 17.71 2.29 -8.89
CA ILE A 330 18.25 3.38 -8.06
C ILE A 330 19.53 2.99 -7.32
N LEU A 331 19.74 1.70 -7.07
CA LEU A 331 20.93 1.15 -6.41
C LEU A 331 21.28 -0.21 -7.01
N SER A 332 22.56 -0.59 -6.97
CA SER A 332 22.97 -1.97 -7.25
C SER A 332 22.51 -2.92 -6.12
N PRO A 333 22.45 -4.24 -6.37
CA PRO A 333 22.14 -5.21 -5.32
C PRO A 333 23.14 -5.17 -4.15
N LEU A 334 24.41 -4.85 -4.43
CA LEU A 334 25.44 -4.68 -3.40
C LEU A 334 25.27 -3.38 -2.62
N GLY A 335 24.80 -2.30 -3.26
CA GLY A 335 24.44 -1.05 -2.59
C GLY A 335 23.30 -1.26 -1.60
N VAL A 336 22.21 -1.91 -2.04
CA VAL A 336 21.09 -2.27 -1.15
C VAL A 336 21.56 -3.16 -0.01
N LYS A 337 22.32 -4.23 -0.31
CA LYS A 337 22.86 -5.12 0.72
C LYS A 337 23.69 -4.37 1.74
N THR A 338 24.55 -3.45 1.31
CA THR A 338 25.38 -2.62 2.19
C THR A 338 24.52 -1.73 3.08
N MET A 339 23.51 -1.06 2.51
CA MET A 339 22.58 -0.18 3.22
C MET A 339 21.74 -0.93 4.26
N CYS A 340 21.53 -2.23 4.08
CA CYS A 340 20.70 -3.09 4.94
C CYS A 340 21.51 -4.07 5.79
N THR A 341 22.85 -3.95 5.88
CA THR A 341 23.70 -4.82 6.71
C THR A 341 24.24 -4.06 7.90
N VAL A 342 24.17 -4.63 9.11
CA VAL A 342 24.80 -4.05 10.30
C VAL A 342 26.32 -4.17 10.16
N PRO A 343 27.08 -3.07 10.20
CA PRO A 343 28.54 -3.15 10.19
C PRO A 343 29.05 -4.00 11.36
N ARG A 344 30.08 -4.81 11.12
CA ARG A 344 30.60 -5.78 12.12
C ARG A 344 31.01 -5.10 13.42
N GLU A 345 31.59 -3.92 13.33
CA GLU A 345 32.05 -3.13 14.47
C GLU A 345 30.87 -2.55 15.29
N LEU A 346 29.67 -2.52 14.71
CA LEU A 346 28.47 -1.92 15.27
C LEU A 346 27.37 -2.95 15.58
N THR A 347 27.70 -4.24 15.57
CA THR A 347 26.73 -5.32 15.85
C THR A 347 26.01 -5.14 17.19
N ALA A 348 26.66 -4.53 18.19
CA ALA A 348 26.03 -4.24 19.48
C ALA A 348 24.86 -3.23 19.41
N PHE A 349 24.72 -2.48 18.31
CA PHE A 349 23.72 -1.41 18.18
C PHE A 349 22.59 -1.72 17.20
N GLY A 350 22.76 -2.69 16.30
CA GLY A 350 21.72 -3.12 15.37
C GLY A 350 21.32 -2.10 14.29
N ARG A 351 22.12 -1.06 14.08
CA ARG A 351 21.91 -0.04 13.03
C ARG A 351 22.72 -0.32 11.78
N THR A 352 22.08 -0.13 10.64
CA THR A 352 22.69 -0.21 9.32
C THR A 352 22.95 1.20 8.76
N PRO A 353 23.68 1.36 7.65
CA PRO A 353 23.86 2.64 6.98
C PRO A 353 22.57 3.10 6.26
N GLY A 354 21.46 3.25 6.99
CA GLY A 354 20.19 3.71 6.43
C GLY A 354 18.96 3.24 7.18
N TRP A 355 19.00 2.06 7.80
CA TRP A 355 17.85 1.39 8.41
C TRP A 355 18.14 0.87 9.82
N ASP A 356 17.07 0.53 10.54
CA ASP A 356 17.14 -0.19 11.80
C ASP A 356 16.85 -1.68 11.63
N ILE A 357 17.60 -2.56 12.28
CA ILE A 357 17.28 -3.99 12.33
C ILE A 357 16.89 -4.40 13.74
N PHE A 358 17.70 -4.09 14.75
CA PHE A 358 17.45 -4.53 16.13
C PHE A 358 17.98 -3.55 17.18
N SER A 359 18.07 -2.25 16.87
CA SER A 359 18.33 -1.25 17.92
C SER A 359 17.17 -1.23 18.93
N PRO A 360 17.32 -0.55 20.09
CA PRO A 360 16.22 -0.34 21.04
C PRO A 360 14.96 0.31 20.44
N TYR A 361 15.04 0.93 19.25
CA TYR A 361 13.91 1.53 18.55
C TYR A 361 13.23 0.60 17.54
N ALA A 362 13.75 -0.61 17.31
CA ALA A 362 13.31 -1.52 16.24
C ALA A 362 12.11 -2.43 16.61
N SER A 363 11.53 -2.30 17.81
CA SER A 363 10.46 -3.19 18.28
C SER A 363 9.17 -3.11 17.43
N ASN A 364 9.04 -2.11 16.57
CA ASN A 364 7.90 -1.90 15.68
C ASN A 364 7.74 -3.00 14.61
N LYS A 365 8.76 -3.82 14.36
CA LYS A 365 8.71 -4.92 13.37
C LYS A 365 7.95 -6.16 13.84
N GLY A 366 7.50 -6.17 15.10
CA GLY A 366 6.86 -7.33 15.71
C GLY A 366 7.87 -8.43 16.05
N ASP A 367 7.33 -9.63 16.27
CA ASP A 367 8.03 -10.78 16.84
C ASP A 367 8.23 -11.92 15.82
N LEU A 368 7.49 -11.89 14.71
CA LEU A 368 7.38 -13.04 13.79
C LEU A 368 8.22 -12.92 12.51
N PHE A 369 8.56 -11.71 12.07
CA PHE A 369 9.39 -11.51 10.89
C PHE A 369 10.87 -11.86 11.15
N SER A 370 11.63 -12.05 10.09
CA SER A 370 13.01 -12.55 10.18
C SER A 370 13.96 -11.63 10.99
N PRO A 371 15.07 -12.16 11.52
CA PRO A 371 16.12 -11.36 12.12
C PRO A 371 16.74 -10.31 11.18
N ASN A 372 16.66 -10.51 9.86
CA ASN A 372 17.17 -9.60 8.83
C ASN A 372 16.17 -8.49 8.46
N THR A 373 14.98 -8.51 9.05
CA THR A 373 13.97 -7.47 8.83
C THR A 373 14.49 -6.12 9.27
N PHE A 374 14.45 -5.17 8.34
CA PHE A 374 14.90 -3.80 8.54
C PHE A 374 13.74 -2.81 8.37
N GLY A 375 13.84 -1.64 8.99
CA GLY A 375 12.78 -0.65 8.90
C GLY A 375 13.12 0.70 9.53
N HIS A 376 12.14 1.59 9.49
CA HIS A 376 12.18 2.88 10.15
C HIS A 376 10.77 3.36 10.51
N THR A 377 10.69 4.21 11.54
CA THR A 377 9.44 4.85 11.95
C THR A 377 9.51 6.38 11.82
N GLY A 378 8.37 7.01 11.59
CA GLY A 378 8.14 8.45 11.65
C GLY A 378 7.42 8.84 12.95
N TYR A 379 7.77 10.00 13.50
CA TYR A 379 7.17 10.52 14.74
C TYR A 379 5.66 10.78 14.58
N THR A 380 5.24 11.22 13.40
CA THR A 380 3.83 11.45 13.02
C THR A 380 2.98 10.18 13.03
N GLY A 381 3.59 8.99 13.08
CA GLY A 381 2.89 7.71 13.15
C GLY A 381 3.25 6.74 12.01
N THR A 382 3.88 7.22 10.95
CA THR A 382 4.27 6.37 9.81
C THR A 382 5.30 5.29 10.18
N SER A 383 5.30 4.17 9.47
CA SER A 383 6.33 3.13 9.61
C SER A 383 6.46 2.30 8.36
N ILE A 384 7.69 1.86 8.10
CA ILE A 384 8.08 1.00 6.98
C ILE A 384 8.92 -0.13 7.57
N ILE A 385 8.53 -1.36 7.33
CA ILE A 385 9.34 -2.55 7.60
C ILE A 385 9.44 -3.40 6.34
N ILE A 386 10.61 -3.97 6.10
CA ILE A 386 10.94 -4.79 4.94
C ILE A 386 11.66 -6.03 5.44
N ASP A 387 11.07 -7.19 5.19
CA ASP A 387 11.63 -8.50 5.48
C ASP A 387 12.14 -9.14 4.17
N PRO A 388 13.46 -9.09 3.90
CA PRO A 388 14.02 -9.67 2.68
C PRO A 388 13.94 -11.20 2.65
N ASP A 389 13.91 -11.86 3.82
CA ASP A 389 13.91 -13.33 3.88
C ASP A 389 12.55 -13.92 3.45
N ASN A 390 11.48 -13.14 3.62
CA ASN A 390 10.11 -13.51 3.23
C ASN A 390 9.58 -12.68 2.06
N ASP A 391 10.44 -11.89 1.41
CA ASP A 391 10.11 -10.99 0.30
C ASP A 391 8.82 -10.19 0.53
N THR A 392 8.74 -9.57 1.72
CA THR A 392 7.53 -8.90 2.22
C THR A 392 7.87 -7.53 2.79
N ALA A 393 7.02 -6.53 2.55
CA ALA A 393 7.09 -5.24 3.22
C ALA A 393 5.73 -4.85 3.81
N VAL A 394 5.76 -4.18 4.96
CA VAL A 394 4.57 -3.64 5.63
C VAL A 394 4.75 -2.15 5.81
N ILE A 395 3.77 -1.40 5.30
CA ILE A 395 3.74 0.05 5.35
C ILE A 395 2.47 0.45 6.08
N LEU A 396 2.63 0.99 7.29
CA LEU A 396 1.54 1.49 8.10
C LEU A 396 1.69 3.01 8.21
N LEU A 397 0.81 3.73 7.53
CA LEU A 397 0.77 5.20 7.54
C LEU A 397 -0.36 5.69 8.44
N VAL A 398 0.00 6.57 9.37
CA VAL A 398 -0.87 7.11 10.40
C VAL A 398 -0.46 8.55 10.65
N ASN A 399 -1.42 9.40 10.99
CA ASN A 399 -1.20 10.74 11.57
C ASN A 399 -1.57 10.75 13.06
N ALA A 400 -0.82 10.00 13.87
CA ALA A 400 -1.08 9.75 15.29
C ALA A 400 -1.02 11.02 16.16
N VAL A 401 -0.27 12.04 15.72
CA VAL A 401 -0.19 13.34 16.39
C VAL A 401 -1.38 14.25 16.08
N HIS A 402 -2.34 13.80 15.27
CA HIS A 402 -3.53 14.56 14.91
C HIS A 402 -4.74 14.25 15.81
N PRO A 403 -5.42 15.28 16.36
CA PRO A 403 -5.02 16.68 16.38
C PRO A 403 -4.00 16.99 17.48
N GLU A 404 -3.76 16.05 18.40
CA GLU A 404 -2.92 16.25 19.57
C GLU A 404 -2.03 15.02 19.78
N ASP A 405 -0.75 15.26 20.09
CA ASP A 405 0.22 14.21 20.40
C ASP A 405 0.00 13.65 21.81
N ARG A 406 -0.57 12.44 21.91
CA ARG A 406 -0.98 11.83 23.20
C ARG A 406 -0.52 10.40 23.40
N HIS A 407 -0.30 9.63 22.33
CA HIS A 407 -0.18 8.17 22.40
C HIS A 407 1.00 7.64 21.60
N SER A 408 1.80 6.77 22.24
CA SER A 408 2.79 5.97 21.52
C SER A 408 2.09 4.86 20.75
N ILE A 409 2.37 4.77 19.45
CA ILE A 409 1.80 3.74 18.56
C ILE A 409 2.76 2.59 18.26
N VAL A 410 3.88 2.48 18.99
CA VAL A 410 4.87 1.39 18.79
C VAL A 410 4.18 0.02 18.87
N ARG A 411 3.29 -0.15 19.86
CA ARG A 411 2.51 -1.37 20.03
C ARG A 411 1.64 -1.70 18.82
N LEU A 412 0.92 -0.71 18.28
CA LEU A 412 0.07 -0.92 17.10
C LEU A 412 0.89 -1.41 15.91
N ARG A 413 2.05 -0.80 15.65
CA ARG A 413 2.96 -1.22 14.56
C ARG A 413 3.37 -2.69 14.71
N SER A 414 3.77 -3.11 15.91
CA SER A 414 4.17 -4.50 16.18
C SER A 414 3.00 -5.49 16.00
N LEU A 415 1.79 -5.12 16.46
CA LEU A 415 0.61 -5.97 16.30
C LEU A 415 0.22 -6.15 14.83
N VAL A 416 0.26 -5.07 14.05
CA VAL A 416 0.01 -5.11 12.60
C VAL A 416 1.08 -5.96 11.90
N ALA A 417 2.36 -5.74 12.23
CA ALA A 417 3.46 -6.53 11.67
C ALA A 417 3.29 -8.03 11.95
N ASN A 418 2.94 -8.41 13.19
CA ASN A 418 2.67 -9.80 13.54
C ASN A 418 1.49 -10.40 12.76
N ALA A 419 0.38 -9.66 12.64
CA ALA A 419 -0.78 -10.12 11.88
C ALA A 419 -0.44 -10.36 10.40
N VAL A 420 0.35 -9.46 9.80
CA VAL A 420 0.83 -9.62 8.42
C VAL A 420 1.79 -10.80 8.30
N ALA A 421 2.78 -10.91 9.18
CA ALA A 421 3.70 -12.06 9.18
C ALA A 421 2.95 -13.39 9.33
N ALA A 422 1.99 -13.46 10.25
CA ALA A 422 1.18 -14.65 10.49
C ALA A 422 0.29 -15.04 9.31
N SER A 423 -0.03 -14.09 8.41
CA SER A 423 -0.78 -14.36 7.19
C SER A 423 0.05 -15.04 6.10
N ILE A 424 1.39 -15.07 6.23
CA ILE A 424 2.29 -15.75 5.32
C ILE A 424 2.17 -17.25 5.56
N CYS A 425 1.20 -17.88 4.89
CA CYS A 425 1.03 -19.32 4.89
C CYS A 425 0.45 -19.77 3.54
N PRO A 426 0.74 -21.01 3.10
CA PRO A 426 0.20 -21.52 1.84
C PRO A 426 -1.32 -21.37 1.79
N PRO A 427 -1.89 -20.80 0.70
CA PRO A 427 -3.33 -20.64 0.58
C PRO A 427 -3.96 -22.03 0.53
N ALA A 428 -5.07 -22.21 1.24
CA ALA A 428 -5.77 -23.50 1.29
C ALA A 428 -6.28 -23.94 -0.11
N GLN A 429 -6.54 -22.97 -1.00
CA GLN A 429 -6.98 -23.20 -2.37
C GLN A 429 -6.56 -22.02 -3.24
N VAL A 430 -6.25 -22.31 -4.51
CA VAL A 430 -5.97 -21.29 -5.54
C VAL A 430 -7.16 -21.27 -6.51
N TYR A 431 -7.63 -20.07 -6.84
CA TYR A 431 -8.77 -19.89 -7.76
C TYR A 431 -8.32 -19.34 -9.12
N THR A 432 -9.28 -19.26 -10.05
CA THR A 432 -9.03 -18.71 -11.39
C THR A 432 -8.73 -17.21 -11.35
N ASP A 433 -8.06 -16.69 -12.38
CA ASP A 433 -7.84 -15.24 -12.53
C ASP A 433 -9.13 -14.43 -12.51
N HIS A 434 -10.23 -14.99 -13.04
CA HIS A 434 -11.54 -14.34 -13.00
C HIS A 434 -12.05 -14.18 -11.56
N TYR A 435 -11.85 -15.19 -10.72
CA TYR A 435 -12.20 -15.11 -9.30
C TYR A 435 -11.48 -13.95 -8.63
N TYR A 436 -10.16 -13.86 -8.80
CA TYR A 436 -9.39 -12.80 -8.15
C TYR A 436 -9.70 -11.40 -8.71
N LYS A 437 -9.98 -11.29 -10.02
CA LYS A 437 -10.47 -10.02 -10.61
C LYS A 437 -11.79 -9.58 -10.00
N ARG A 438 -12.76 -10.48 -9.82
CA ARG A 438 -14.05 -10.17 -9.19
C ARG A 438 -13.90 -9.88 -7.70
N PHE A 439 -13.05 -10.63 -7.00
CA PHE A 439 -12.70 -10.40 -5.60
C PHE A 439 -12.17 -8.98 -5.39
N LEU A 440 -11.20 -8.54 -6.20
CA LEU A 440 -10.63 -7.19 -6.13
C LEU A 440 -11.63 -6.11 -6.56
N GLN A 441 -12.47 -6.40 -7.56
CA GLN A 441 -13.54 -5.49 -7.96
C GLN A 441 -14.46 -5.15 -6.78
N PHE A 442 -14.84 -6.15 -5.97
CA PHE A 442 -15.72 -5.91 -4.82
C PHE A 442 -15.12 -4.97 -3.77
N GLU A 443 -13.79 -4.90 -3.64
CA GLU A 443 -13.11 -3.97 -2.73
C GLU A 443 -13.17 -2.52 -3.19
N THR A 444 -13.40 -2.28 -4.49
CA THR A 444 -13.54 -0.94 -5.07
C THR A 444 -15.00 -0.44 -5.08
N GLU A 445 -15.95 -1.34 -4.84
CA GLU A 445 -17.35 -0.98 -4.75
C GLU A 445 -17.71 -0.36 -3.40
N THR A 446 -18.83 0.36 -3.34
CA THR A 446 -19.39 0.83 -2.07
C THR A 446 -19.55 -0.35 -1.09
N PRO A 447 -19.07 -0.22 0.17
CA PRO A 447 -19.22 -1.26 1.19
C PRO A 447 -20.68 -1.66 1.38
N ILE A 448 -20.88 -2.94 1.71
CA ILE A 448 -22.21 -3.46 2.04
C ILE A 448 -22.73 -2.74 3.28
N SER A 449 -24.01 -2.36 3.26
CA SER A 449 -24.70 -1.68 4.34
C SER A 449 -25.88 -2.51 4.88
N PRO A 450 -26.43 -2.17 6.05
CA PRO A 450 -27.61 -2.84 6.60
C PRO A 450 -28.88 -2.72 5.74
N LYS A 451 -28.90 -1.84 4.73
CA LYS A 451 -30.01 -1.64 3.80
C LYS A 451 -29.93 -2.54 2.56
N ASP A 452 -28.79 -3.19 2.36
CA ASP A 452 -28.54 -3.99 1.17
C ASP A 452 -29.12 -5.39 1.28
N ILE A 453 -29.52 -5.91 0.12
CA ILE A 453 -29.86 -7.31 -0.11
C ILE A 453 -28.77 -7.89 -0.99
N VAL A 454 -28.13 -8.97 -0.56
CA VAL A 454 -26.94 -9.50 -1.24
C VAL A 454 -27.26 -10.85 -1.89
N MET A 455 -26.97 -10.95 -3.19
CA MET A 455 -27.01 -12.20 -3.94
C MET A 455 -25.61 -12.81 -3.93
N VAL A 456 -25.45 -13.98 -3.31
CA VAL A 456 -24.17 -14.69 -3.18
C VAL A 456 -24.25 -16.03 -3.88
N GLY A 457 -23.25 -16.32 -4.71
CA GLY A 457 -23.18 -17.60 -5.41
C GLY A 457 -22.11 -17.60 -6.48
N ASN A 458 -22.30 -18.45 -7.48
CA ASN A 458 -21.33 -18.72 -8.53
C ASN A 458 -21.66 -17.96 -9.85
N SER A 459 -21.33 -18.56 -11.00
CA SER A 459 -21.59 -18.03 -12.34
C SER A 459 -23.06 -17.69 -12.57
N LEU A 460 -23.99 -18.50 -12.06
CA LEU A 460 -25.42 -18.25 -12.20
C LEU A 460 -25.85 -16.95 -11.51
N THR A 461 -25.25 -16.65 -10.36
CA THR A 461 -25.48 -15.39 -9.63
C THR A 461 -24.79 -14.22 -10.33
N GLU A 462 -23.54 -14.40 -10.78
CA GLU A 462 -22.79 -13.37 -11.52
C GLU A 462 -23.52 -12.95 -12.80
N ASN A 463 -23.89 -13.93 -13.64
CA ASN A 463 -24.55 -13.73 -14.93
C ASN A 463 -25.97 -13.15 -14.79
N GLY A 464 -26.54 -13.13 -13.58
CA GLY A 464 -27.72 -12.35 -13.28
C GLY A 464 -27.50 -10.83 -13.44
N GLY A 465 -26.27 -10.35 -13.53
CA GLY A 465 -25.95 -8.95 -13.82
C GLY A 465 -26.55 -8.00 -12.78
N ASN A 466 -27.33 -7.03 -13.25
CA ASN A 466 -27.99 -6.05 -12.37
C ASN A 466 -29.28 -6.62 -11.74
N TRP A 467 -29.11 -7.31 -10.62
CA TRP A 467 -30.21 -7.86 -9.82
C TRP A 467 -31.18 -6.78 -9.31
N SER A 468 -30.71 -5.55 -9.07
CA SER A 468 -31.57 -4.43 -8.66
C SER A 468 -32.61 -4.11 -9.76
N LYS A 469 -32.19 -4.10 -11.03
CA LYS A 469 -33.09 -3.94 -12.18
C LYS A 469 -34.03 -5.14 -12.33
N ARG A 470 -33.51 -6.36 -12.24
CA ARG A 470 -34.31 -7.60 -12.41
C ARG A 470 -35.42 -7.75 -11.37
N LEU A 471 -35.14 -7.34 -10.14
CA LEU A 471 -36.06 -7.49 -9.00
C LEU A 471 -36.80 -6.19 -8.65
N ASN A 472 -36.59 -5.12 -9.41
CA ASN A 472 -37.20 -3.80 -9.21
C ASN A 472 -37.01 -3.26 -7.77
N LYS A 473 -35.76 -3.30 -7.27
CA LYS A 473 -35.41 -2.84 -5.92
C LYS A 473 -34.02 -2.21 -5.91
N LYS A 474 -33.88 -1.03 -5.30
CA LYS A 474 -32.70 -0.15 -5.48
C LYS A 474 -31.41 -0.58 -4.76
N ASN A 475 -31.45 -1.57 -3.87
CA ASN A 475 -30.34 -1.93 -2.98
C ASN A 475 -29.97 -3.43 -3.07
N ILE A 476 -29.98 -4.01 -4.27
CA ILE A 476 -29.57 -5.41 -4.46
C ILE A 476 -28.16 -5.46 -5.02
N ARG A 477 -27.24 -6.08 -4.27
CA ARG A 477 -25.82 -6.21 -4.58
C ARG A 477 -25.53 -7.60 -5.14
N ASN A 478 -24.89 -7.66 -6.30
CA ASN A 478 -24.41 -8.91 -6.88
C ASN A 478 -23.02 -9.23 -6.32
N ARG A 479 -22.90 -10.36 -5.63
CA ARG A 479 -21.65 -10.92 -5.12
C ARG A 479 -21.42 -12.33 -5.67
N GLY A 480 -21.89 -12.60 -6.89
CA GLY A 480 -21.59 -13.84 -7.62
C GLY A 480 -20.22 -13.80 -8.27
N ILE A 481 -19.50 -14.93 -8.26
CA ILE A 481 -18.24 -15.12 -8.98
C ILE A 481 -18.31 -16.38 -9.87
N ILE A 482 -17.95 -16.28 -11.15
CA ILE A 482 -17.86 -17.46 -12.04
C ILE A 482 -16.78 -18.42 -11.54
N GLY A 483 -17.13 -19.71 -11.48
CA GLY A 483 -16.23 -20.78 -11.00
C GLY A 483 -16.17 -20.92 -9.47
N ASP A 484 -16.92 -20.11 -8.73
CA ASP A 484 -16.88 -20.12 -7.26
C ASP A 484 -17.46 -21.39 -6.64
N GLU A 485 -16.72 -21.99 -5.72
CA GLU A 485 -17.11 -23.15 -4.91
C GLU A 485 -17.61 -22.70 -3.54
N ALA A 486 -18.17 -23.62 -2.75
CA ALA A 486 -18.61 -23.28 -1.40
C ALA A 486 -17.46 -22.73 -0.54
N LEU A 487 -16.23 -23.29 -0.65
CA LEU A 487 -15.08 -22.78 0.08
C LEU A 487 -14.63 -21.39 -0.40
N GLY A 488 -14.66 -21.15 -1.72
CA GLY A 488 -14.35 -19.83 -2.31
C GLY A 488 -15.32 -18.74 -1.89
N ILE A 489 -16.61 -19.06 -1.76
CA ILE A 489 -17.61 -18.18 -1.15
C ILE A 489 -17.26 -17.92 0.31
N CYS A 490 -16.98 -18.98 1.08
CA CYS A 490 -16.67 -18.90 2.51
C CYS A 490 -15.51 -17.92 2.78
N GLN A 491 -14.44 -18.03 2.00
CA GLN A 491 -13.22 -17.25 2.17
C GLN A 491 -13.41 -15.75 1.91
N ARG A 492 -14.37 -15.35 1.06
CA ARG A 492 -14.63 -13.93 0.76
C ARG A 492 -15.84 -13.34 1.49
N LEU A 493 -16.45 -14.08 2.43
CA LEU A 493 -17.59 -13.58 3.20
C LEU A 493 -17.26 -12.34 4.05
N PHE A 494 -15.99 -12.16 4.44
CA PHE A 494 -15.55 -10.96 5.16
C PHE A 494 -15.76 -9.66 4.36
N GLN A 495 -15.89 -9.72 3.03
CA GLN A 495 -16.22 -8.56 2.19
C GLN A 495 -17.72 -8.18 2.25
N ILE A 496 -18.55 -8.99 2.92
CA ILE A 496 -20.01 -8.88 2.94
C ILE A 496 -20.54 -8.73 4.37
N LEU A 497 -20.16 -9.65 5.25
CA LEU A 497 -20.78 -9.82 6.57
C LEU A 497 -20.59 -8.65 7.55
N PRO A 498 -19.46 -7.91 7.56
CA PRO A 498 -19.32 -6.71 8.39
C PRO A 498 -20.36 -5.62 8.07
N GLY A 499 -20.86 -5.58 6.83
CA GLY A 499 -21.94 -4.67 6.44
C GLY A 499 -23.31 -5.02 7.04
N THR A 500 -23.45 -6.21 7.62
CA THR A 500 -24.70 -6.74 8.20
C THR A 500 -25.92 -6.57 7.29
N PRO A 501 -25.87 -7.07 6.04
CA PRO A 501 -26.93 -6.84 5.05
C PRO A 501 -28.29 -7.29 5.56
N GLN A 502 -29.36 -6.64 5.11
CA GLN A 502 -30.73 -6.96 5.51
C GLN A 502 -31.09 -8.42 5.20
N LYS A 503 -30.72 -8.87 4.00
CA LYS A 503 -31.00 -10.21 3.49
C LYS A 503 -29.81 -10.72 2.68
N LEU A 504 -29.56 -12.03 2.74
CA LEU A 504 -28.56 -12.70 1.94
C LEU A 504 -29.19 -13.91 1.26
N PHE A 505 -29.12 -13.98 -0.07
CA PHE A 505 -29.61 -15.09 -0.87
C PHE A 505 -28.43 -15.92 -1.36
N LEU A 506 -28.27 -17.13 -0.83
CA LEU A 506 -27.15 -18.02 -1.11
C LEU A 506 -27.56 -19.10 -2.11
N MET A 507 -26.78 -19.27 -3.18
CA MET A 507 -26.82 -20.46 -4.05
C MET A 507 -25.39 -20.95 -4.32
N ALA A 508 -25.05 -22.13 -3.80
CA ALA A 508 -23.70 -22.69 -3.85
C ALA A 508 -23.77 -24.22 -4.05
N GLY A 509 -22.72 -24.84 -4.61
CA GLY A 509 -22.59 -26.29 -4.73
C GLY A 509 -22.41 -26.85 -6.14
N ILE A 510 -22.82 -26.14 -7.20
CA ILE A 510 -22.80 -26.72 -8.55
C ILE A 510 -21.37 -26.97 -9.07
N ASN A 511 -20.42 -26.09 -8.71
CA ASN A 511 -19.01 -26.25 -9.08
C ASN A 511 -18.35 -27.32 -8.21
N ASP A 512 -18.72 -27.43 -6.94
CA ASP A 512 -18.30 -28.51 -6.04
C ASP A 512 -18.73 -29.89 -6.59
N VAL A 513 -19.93 -30.00 -7.16
CA VAL A 513 -20.40 -31.21 -7.87
C VAL A 513 -19.51 -31.52 -9.08
N SER A 514 -19.03 -30.50 -9.79
CA SER A 514 -18.15 -30.70 -10.95
C SER A 514 -16.78 -31.30 -10.58
N HIS A 515 -16.39 -31.25 -9.30
CA HIS A 515 -15.14 -31.81 -8.76
C HIS A 515 -15.28 -33.21 -8.16
N ASP A 516 -16.33 -33.95 -8.56
CA ASP A 516 -16.59 -35.35 -8.15
C ASP A 516 -16.75 -35.54 -6.63
N LEU A 517 -17.11 -34.48 -5.92
CA LEU A 517 -17.45 -34.56 -4.50
C LEU A 517 -18.77 -35.30 -4.29
N SER A 518 -18.83 -36.10 -3.22
CA SER A 518 -20.08 -36.74 -2.80
C SER A 518 -21.13 -35.71 -2.41
N THR A 519 -22.41 -36.08 -2.44
CA THR A 519 -23.52 -35.20 -2.03
C THR A 519 -23.35 -34.73 -0.58
N ASP A 520 -22.87 -35.60 0.32
CA ASP A 520 -22.56 -35.24 1.71
C ASP A 520 -21.40 -34.27 1.83
N SER A 521 -20.35 -34.43 1.01
CA SER A 521 -19.21 -33.51 0.99
C SER A 521 -19.63 -32.12 0.53
N VAL A 522 -20.42 -32.03 -0.54
CA VAL A 522 -20.95 -30.74 -1.05
C VAL A 522 -21.82 -30.06 0.01
N VAL A 523 -22.76 -30.79 0.61
CA VAL A 523 -23.62 -30.26 1.68
C VAL A 523 -22.78 -29.82 2.87
N THR A 524 -21.77 -30.59 3.28
CA THR A 524 -20.86 -30.22 4.37
C THR A 524 -20.13 -28.89 4.11
N LEU A 525 -19.66 -28.68 2.88
CA LEU A 525 -19.00 -27.41 2.52
C LEU A 525 -19.99 -26.24 2.55
N ILE A 526 -21.21 -26.42 2.04
CA ILE A 526 -22.26 -25.39 2.10
C ILE A 526 -22.67 -25.10 3.55
N THR A 527 -22.72 -26.12 4.42
CA THR A 527 -22.97 -25.94 5.86
C THR A 527 -21.95 -25.01 6.50
N LYS A 528 -20.66 -25.14 6.17
CA LYS A 528 -19.62 -24.22 6.66
C LYS A 528 -19.87 -22.77 6.26
N VAL A 529 -20.34 -22.53 5.02
CA VAL A 529 -20.73 -21.19 4.56
C VAL A 529 -21.90 -20.65 5.37
N ILE A 530 -22.94 -21.47 5.55
CA ILE A 530 -24.14 -21.10 6.32
C ILE A 530 -23.79 -20.75 7.76
N GLU A 531 -22.99 -21.58 8.42
CA GLU A 531 -22.58 -21.38 9.81
C GLU A 531 -21.76 -20.12 9.97
N LYS A 532 -20.80 -19.86 9.07
CA LYS A 532 -20.03 -18.61 9.08
C LYS A 532 -20.94 -17.38 8.96
N ILE A 533 -21.93 -17.41 8.05
CA ILE A 533 -22.91 -16.32 7.90
C ILE A 533 -23.71 -16.10 9.19
N GLN A 534 -24.22 -17.17 9.80
CA GLN A 534 -25.03 -17.07 11.02
C GLN A 534 -24.21 -16.58 12.22
N THR A 535 -22.95 -16.99 12.33
CA THR A 535 -22.04 -16.60 13.42
C THR A 535 -21.59 -15.15 13.29
N GLU A 536 -21.15 -14.72 12.09
CA GLU A 536 -20.56 -13.39 11.90
C GLU A 536 -21.59 -12.30 11.57
N SER A 537 -22.79 -12.69 11.12
CA SER A 537 -23.86 -11.75 10.78
C SER A 537 -25.24 -12.24 11.27
N PRO A 538 -25.43 -12.41 12.59
CA PRO A 538 -26.65 -13.01 13.15
C PRO A 538 -27.93 -12.21 12.86
N ARG A 539 -27.81 -10.92 12.50
CA ARG A 539 -28.93 -10.05 12.13
C ARG A 539 -29.32 -10.18 10.65
N THR A 540 -28.46 -10.73 9.80
CA THR A 540 -28.74 -10.90 8.38
C THR A 540 -29.72 -12.04 8.18
N LYS A 541 -30.84 -11.76 7.48
CA LYS A 541 -31.81 -12.80 7.14
C LYS A 541 -31.31 -13.61 5.94
N LEU A 542 -30.77 -14.80 6.22
CA LEU A 542 -30.28 -15.74 5.23
C LEU A 542 -31.43 -16.47 4.52
N TYR A 543 -31.30 -16.69 3.21
CA TYR A 543 -32.17 -17.52 2.38
C TYR A 543 -31.29 -18.49 1.60
N ILE A 544 -31.60 -19.79 1.68
CA ILE A 544 -30.90 -20.82 0.91
C ILE A 544 -31.74 -21.09 -0.34
N GLN A 545 -31.09 -21.11 -1.51
CA GLN A 545 -31.73 -21.45 -2.78
C GLN A 545 -31.31 -22.87 -3.18
N SER A 546 -32.26 -23.65 -3.69
CA SER A 546 -31.93 -24.94 -4.31
C SER A 546 -30.98 -24.74 -5.49
N LEU A 547 -30.06 -25.68 -5.70
CA LEU A 547 -29.36 -25.82 -6.98
C LEU A 547 -30.37 -25.97 -8.13
N LEU A 548 -30.02 -25.43 -9.29
CA LEU A 548 -30.79 -25.59 -10.52
C LEU A 548 -30.44 -26.93 -11.19
N PRO A 549 -31.38 -27.55 -11.94
CA PRO A 549 -31.08 -28.75 -12.71
C PRO A 549 -30.02 -28.49 -13.78
N ILE A 550 -29.46 -29.55 -14.34
CA ILE A 550 -28.52 -29.48 -15.47
C ILE A 550 -29.09 -30.20 -16.69
N ASN A 551 -28.57 -29.89 -17.88
CA ASN A 551 -28.88 -30.61 -19.10
C ASN A 551 -27.60 -31.09 -19.77
N GLU A 552 -27.21 -32.33 -19.46
CA GLU A 552 -25.98 -32.94 -19.96
C GLU A 552 -25.98 -33.17 -21.48
N SER A 553 -27.15 -33.15 -22.14
CA SER A 553 -27.25 -33.39 -23.60
C SER A 553 -26.58 -32.31 -24.45
N PHE A 554 -26.28 -31.14 -23.88
CA PHE A 554 -25.49 -30.09 -24.54
C PHE A 554 -24.01 -30.47 -24.68
N GLY A 555 -23.51 -31.42 -23.87
CA GLY A 555 -22.14 -31.94 -23.97
C GLY A 555 -21.02 -30.92 -23.70
N ARG A 556 -21.34 -29.70 -23.22
CA ARG A 556 -20.37 -28.63 -23.00
C ARG A 556 -19.45 -28.90 -21.80
N TYR A 557 -20.00 -29.45 -20.72
CA TYR A 557 -19.30 -29.62 -19.44
C TYR A 557 -19.04 -31.10 -19.16
N LYS A 558 -17.89 -31.61 -19.59
CA LYS A 558 -17.51 -33.03 -19.40
C LYS A 558 -17.46 -33.45 -17.93
N THR A 559 -17.09 -32.52 -17.04
CA THR A 559 -17.08 -32.74 -15.59
C THR A 559 -18.47 -32.88 -14.98
N MET A 560 -19.55 -32.65 -15.75
CA MET A 560 -20.93 -32.77 -15.28
C MET A 560 -21.63 -34.02 -15.79
N THR A 561 -20.96 -34.86 -16.59
CA THR A 561 -21.55 -36.09 -17.13
C THR A 561 -21.87 -37.09 -16.01
N GLY A 562 -23.08 -37.63 -16.02
CA GLY A 562 -23.61 -38.58 -15.03
C GLY A 562 -24.06 -37.94 -13.70
N LYS A 563 -24.21 -36.62 -13.63
CA LYS A 563 -24.44 -35.90 -12.35
C LYS A 563 -25.84 -35.31 -12.19
N THR A 564 -26.72 -35.47 -13.19
CA THR A 564 -28.10 -34.94 -13.17
C THR A 564 -28.85 -35.31 -11.89
N ASP A 565 -28.75 -36.57 -11.45
CA ASP A 565 -29.49 -37.08 -10.29
C ASP A 565 -28.87 -36.73 -8.93
N LEU A 566 -27.63 -36.22 -8.91
CA LEU A 566 -27.00 -35.73 -7.67
C LEU A 566 -27.65 -34.41 -7.20
N ILE A 567 -28.12 -33.58 -8.13
CA ILE A 567 -28.70 -32.27 -7.83
C ILE A 567 -29.96 -32.35 -6.94
N PRO A 568 -31.00 -33.15 -7.28
CA PRO A 568 -32.18 -33.28 -6.41
C PRO A 568 -31.85 -33.92 -5.06
N GLU A 569 -30.84 -34.79 -4.97
CA GLU A 569 -30.38 -35.34 -3.70
C GLU A 569 -29.75 -34.26 -2.80
N ILE A 570 -28.84 -33.46 -3.36
CA ILE A 570 -28.24 -32.31 -2.65
C ILE A 570 -29.32 -31.34 -2.19
N ASN A 571 -30.28 -31.01 -3.07
CA ASN A 571 -31.38 -30.10 -2.74
C ASN A 571 -32.22 -30.60 -1.56
N ARG A 572 -32.51 -31.91 -1.49
CA ARG A 572 -33.24 -32.53 -0.38
C ARG A 572 -32.46 -32.40 0.94
N LYS A 573 -31.15 -32.64 0.91
CA LYS A 573 -30.26 -32.49 2.07
C LYS A 573 -30.17 -31.03 2.52
N LEU A 574 -30.07 -30.08 1.58
CA LEU A 574 -30.07 -28.65 1.87
C LEU A 574 -31.42 -28.16 2.43
N GLU A 575 -32.54 -28.68 1.95
CA GLU A 575 -33.87 -28.35 2.49
C GLU A 575 -34.02 -28.86 3.94
N ALA A 576 -33.56 -30.09 4.22
CA ALA A 576 -33.53 -30.64 5.57
C ALA A 576 -32.65 -29.80 6.51
N LEU A 577 -31.44 -29.44 6.06
CA LEU A 577 -30.53 -28.56 6.79
C LEU A 577 -31.15 -27.17 7.05
N ALA A 578 -31.80 -26.58 6.04
CA ALA A 578 -32.47 -25.29 6.17
C ALA A 578 -33.60 -25.37 7.20
N LYS A 579 -34.37 -26.46 7.23
CA LYS A 579 -35.41 -26.70 8.24
C LYS A 579 -34.83 -26.81 9.64
N GLU A 580 -33.74 -27.58 9.81
CA GLU A 580 -33.03 -27.74 11.08
C GLU A 580 -32.54 -26.39 11.62
N LYS A 581 -31.87 -25.60 10.77
CA LYS A 581 -31.32 -24.28 11.13
C LYS A 581 -32.35 -23.15 11.09
N LYS A 582 -33.63 -23.44 10.83
CA LYS A 582 -34.75 -22.48 10.72
C LYS A 582 -34.51 -21.38 9.67
N ILE A 583 -33.87 -21.73 8.57
CA ILE A 583 -33.56 -20.85 7.44
C ILE A 583 -34.62 -21.07 6.34
N PRO A 584 -35.19 -20.01 5.74
CA PRO A 584 -36.05 -20.17 4.57
C PRO A 584 -35.31 -20.84 3.39
N PHE A 585 -35.87 -21.94 2.90
CA PHE A 585 -35.42 -22.62 1.68
C PHE A 585 -36.29 -22.21 0.49
N ILE A 586 -35.66 -21.73 -0.58
CA ILE A 586 -36.31 -21.34 -1.83
C ILE A 586 -36.11 -22.46 -2.84
N HIS A 587 -37.13 -23.30 -2.99
CA HIS A 587 -37.11 -24.44 -3.90
C HIS A 587 -37.37 -24.00 -5.35
N LEU A 588 -36.29 -23.67 -6.07
CA LEU A 588 -36.31 -23.24 -7.46
C LEU A 588 -36.31 -24.40 -8.45
N PHE A 589 -35.67 -25.53 -8.10
CA PHE A 589 -35.41 -26.68 -8.98
C PHE A 589 -36.62 -27.08 -9.86
N PRO A 590 -37.85 -27.27 -9.34
CA PRO A 590 -38.99 -27.72 -10.16
C PRO A 590 -39.46 -26.70 -11.22
N LEU A 591 -39.06 -25.43 -11.11
CA LEU A 591 -39.41 -24.39 -12.08
C LEU A 591 -38.59 -24.51 -13.37
N PHE A 592 -37.48 -25.25 -13.32
CA PHE A 592 -36.49 -25.37 -14.40
C PHE A 592 -36.40 -26.77 -15.00
N THR A 593 -37.07 -27.77 -14.41
CA THR A 593 -37.05 -29.15 -14.90
C THR A 593 -38.07 -29.41 -16.01
N GLU A 594 -37.74 -30.32 -16.92
CA GLU A 594 -38.70 -30.93 -17.82
C GLU A 594 -39.77 -31.71 -17.02
N LYS A 595 -40.96 -31.91 -17.61
CA LYS A 595 -42.05 -32.61 -16.94
C LYS A 595 -41.63 -34.06 -16.63
N ASN A 596 -41.77 -34.48 -15.37
CA ASN A 596 -41.44 -35.83 -14.89
C ASN A 596 -39.95 -36.21 -15.10
N SER A 597 -39.04 -35.23 -15.03
CA SER A 597 -37.60 -35.44 -15.24
C SER A 597 -36.78 -34.56 -14.28
N ASN A 598 -35.51 -34.92 -14.07
CA ASN A 598 -34.52 -34.11 -13.34
C ASN A 598 -33.71 -33.20 -14.28
N VAL A 599 -33.96 -33.28 -15.60
CA VAL A 599 -33.22 -32.57 -16.64
C VAL A 599 -33.72 -31.13 -16.78
N MET A 600 -32.80 -30.17 -16.93
CA MET A 600 -33.12 -28.77 -17.17
C MET A 600 -33.77 -28.55 -18.54
N ARG A 601 -34.85 -27.77 -18.58
CA ARG A 601 -35.57 -27.36 -19.80
C ARG A 601 -34.62 -26.68 -20.79
N LYS A 602 -34.55 -27.20 -22.01
CA LYS A 602 -33.61 -26.75 -23.06
C LYS A 602 -33.75 -25.27 -23.40
N GLU A 603 -34.95 -24.72 -23.41
CA GLU A 603 -35.22 -23.32 -23.73
C GLU A 603 -34.80 -22.33 -22.63
N LEU A 604 -34.55 -22.83 -21.41
CA LEU A 604 -34.15 -22.02 -20.27
C LEU A 604 -32.63 -21.96 -20.07
N THR A 605 -31.86 -22.69 -20.88
CA THR A 605 -30.41 -22.73 -20.78
C THR A 605 -29.72 -22.45 -22.10
N THR A 606 -28.57 -21.78 -22.03
CA THR A 606 -27.71 -21.54 -23.20
C THR A 606 -26.77 -22.70 -23.47
N ASP A 607 -26.48 -23.52 -22.47
CA ASP A 607 -25.40 -24.50 -22.54
C ASP A 607 -25.54 -25.73 -21.63
N GLY A 608 -26.72 -25.93 -21.03
CA GLY A 608 -27.00 -27.00 -20.10
C GLY A 608 -26.73 -26.66 -18.63
N LEU A 609 -26.15 -25.49 -18.32
CA LEU A 609 -25.89 -25.03 -16.95
C LEU A 609 -26.37 -23.59 -16.72
N HIS A 610 -26.02 -22.67 -17.63
CA HIS A 610 -26.30 -21.25 -17.51
C HIS A 610 -27.66 -20.89 -18.11
N LEU A 611 -28.32 -19.91 -17.50
CA LEU A 611 -29.68 -19.53 -17.87
C LEU A 611 -29.74 -18.60 -19.08
N THR A 612 -30.80 -18.73 -19.86
CA THR A 612 -31.27 -17.69 -20.79
C THR A 612 -31.91 -16.53 -20.03
N GLU A 613 -32.20 -15.42 -20.72
CA GLU A 613 -32.93 -14.29 -20.12
C GLU A 613 -34.31 -14.71 -19.58
N GLU A 614 -34.98 -15.65 -20.27
CA GLU A 614 -36.24 -16.22 -19.80
C GLU A 614 -36.06 -17.03 -18.51
N GLY A 615 -34.97 -17.79 -18.40
CA GLY A 615 -34.59 -18.46 -17.15
C GLY A 615 -34.40 -17.48 -16.00
N TYR A 616 -33.69 -16.37 -16.22
CA TYR A 616 -33.54 -15.31 -15.22
C TYR A 616 -34.85 -14.61 -14.87
N ARG A 617 -35.80 -14.48 -15.81
CA ARG A 617 -37.14 -13.95 -15.56
C ARG A 617 -37.93 -14.85 -14.60
N ILE A 618 -37.87 -16.17 -14.81
CA ILE A 618 -38.50 -17.17 -13.92
C ILE A 618 -37.88 -17.10 -12.51
N TRP A 619 -36.55 -17.10 -12.41
CA TRP A 619 -35.85 -16.98 -11.13
C TRP A 619 -36.25 -15.69 -10.40
N SER A 620 -36.19 -14.56 -11.10
CA SER A 620 -36.53 -13.25 -10.53
C SER A 620 -37.97 -13.20 -10.02
N LYS A 621 -38.92 -13.77 -10.78
CA LYS A 621 -40.32 -13.88 -10.36
C LYS A 621 -40.46 -14.70 -9.07
N ALA A 622 -39.73 -15.81 -8.95
CA ALA A 622 -39.76 -16.66 -7.76
C ALA A 622 -39.22 -15.95 -6.50
N LEU A 623 -38.23 -15.06 -6.66
CA LEU A 623 -37.61 -14.32 -5.55
C LEU A 623 -38.45 -13.16 -5.02
N LYS A 624 -39.32 -12.56 -5.84
CA LYS A 624 -40.08 -11.34 -5.47
C LYS A 624 -40.86 -11.45 -4.16
N ARG A 625 -41.39 -12.63 -3.83
CA ARG A 625 -42.13 -12.88 -2.58
C ARG A 625 -41.29 -12.87 -1.31
N TYR A 626 -39.96 -12.89 -1.44
CA TYR A 626 -39.01 -12.92 -0.32
C TYR A 626 -38.29 -11.58 -0.11
N LEU A 627 -38.53 -10.59 -0.99
CA LEU A 627 -37.84 -9.29 -1.00
C LEU A 627 -38.36 -8.27 -0.01
#